data_AF-A0AAE9Z4M6-F1
#
_entry.id   AF-A0AAE9Z4M6-F1
#
_cell.length_a   1.000
_cell.length_b   1.000
_cell.length_c   1.000
_cell.angle_alpha   90.00
_cell.angle_beta   90.00
_cell.angle_gamma   90.00
#
_symmetry.space_group_name_H-M   'P 1'
#
loop_
_entity.id
_entity.type
_entity.pdbx_description
1 polymer ?
#
loop_
_entity_poly.entity_id
_entity_poly.type
_entity_poly.pdbx_seq_one_letter_code
_entity_poly.pdbx_strand_id
1 'polypeptide(L)' 'MKKLSVLTVRVEPDVQEAISLLAEEDERSVAWVTRKLLREALEARQLLTPPEKKPAD' A
#
# COMPACT_ATOMS: atom_id res chain seq x y z
N MET A 1 11.86 18.30 1.00
CA MET A 1 12.01 16.84 1.18
C MET A 1 10.63 16.24 1.47
N LYS A 2 10.15 15.27 0.67
CA LYS A 2 8.85 14.63 0.93
C LYS A 2 8.92 13.87 2.25
N LYS A 3 7.98 14.11 3.16
CA LYS A 3 7.84 13.31 4.38
C LYS A 3 7.43 11.90 3.96
N LEU A 4 8.29 10.92 4.24
CA LEU A 4 7.99 9.50 4.04
C LEU A 4 7.53 8.93 5.38
N SER A 5 6.42 8.21 5.38
CA SER A 5 5.96 7.41 6.51
C SER A 5 6.35 5.96 6.26
N VAL A 6 6.90 5.30 7.28
CA VAL A 6 7.22 3.87 7.24
C VAL A 6 6.08 3.11 7.90
N LEU A 7 5.56 2.10 7.22
CA LEU A 7 4.51 1.22 7.72
C LEU A 7 5.08 -0.20 7.85
N THR A 8 4.86 -0.83 8.99
CA THR A 8 5.11 -2.26 9.18
C THR A 8 3.76 -2.98 9.16
N VAL A 9 3.56 -3.88 8.21
CA VAL A 9 2.31 -4.63 8.03
C VAL A 9 2.58 -6.10 8.23
N ARG A 10 1.75 -6.78 9.02
CA ARG A 10 1.74 -8.25 9.11
C ARG A 10 0.77 -8.77 8.06
N VAL A 11 1.22 -9.75 7.29
CA VAL A 11 0.42 -10.44 6.26
C VAL A 11 0.59 -11.94 6.44
N GLU A 12 -0.37 -12.69 5.93
CA GLU A 12 -0.29 -14.14 5.83
C GLU A 12 0.86 -14.57 4.90
N PRO A 13 1.44 -15.77 5.10
CA PRO A 13 2.61 -16.23 4.33
C PRO A 13 2.38 -16.30 2.81
N ASP A 14 1.17 -16.70 2.39
CA ASP A 14 0.77 -16.77 0.99
C ASP A 14 0.74 -15.38 0.32
N VAL A 15 0.25 -14.37 1.03
CA VAL A 15 0.28 -12.98 0.58
C VAL A 15 1.71 -12.47 0.47
N GLN A 16 2.58 -12.81 1.43
CA GLN A 16 4.00 -12.45 1.37
C GLN A 16 4.69 -13.06 0.14
N GLU A 17 4.44 -14.34 -0.13
CA GLU A 17 5.00 -15.05 -1.30
C GLU A 17 4.53 -14.43 -2.61
N ALA A 18 3.23 -14.18 -2.75
CA ALA A 18 2.67 -13.54 -3.94
C ALA A 18 3.28 -12.15 -4.20
N ILE A 19 3.46 -11.31 -3.17
CA ILE A 19 4.10 -10.00 -3.32
C ILE A 19 5.57 -10.14 -3.74
N SER A 20 6.27 -11.13 -3.19
CA SER A 20 7.69 -11.36 -3.49
C SER A 20 7.89 -11.80 -4.94
N LEU A 21 7.08 -12.74 -5.41
CA LEU A 21 7.09 -13.20 -6.80
C LEU A 21 6.79 -12.06 -7.78
N LEU A 22 5.75 -11.26 -7.51
CA LEU A 22 5.43 -10.09 -8.33
C LEU A 22 6.57 -9.08 -8.37
N ALA A 23 7.29 -8.89 -7.26
CA ALA A 23 8.42 -7.98 -7.22
C ALA A 23 9.61 -8.47 -8.06
N GLU A 24 9.86 -9.78 -8.08
CA GLU A 24 10.86 -10.41 -8.95
C GLU A 24 10.48 -10.27 -10.43
N GLU A 25 9.23 -10.60 -10.79
CA GLU A 25 8.74 -10.51 -12.17
C GLU A 25 8.78 -9.08 -12.73
N ASP A 26 8.42 -8.08 -11.92
CA ASP A 26 8.39 -6.67 -12.33
C ASP A 26 9.77 -5.98 -12.28
N GLU A 27 10.82 -6.66 -11.81
CA GLU A 27 12.14 -6.08 -11.48
C GLU A 27 11.99 -4.83 -10.56
N ARG A 28 11.21 -4.99 -9.48
CA ARG A 28 10.90 -3.95 -8.51
C ARG A 28 11.20 -4.41 -7.08
N SER A 29 11.27 -3.45 -6.16
CA SER A 29 11.34 -3.78 -4.75
C SER A 29 9.97 -4.19 -4.22
N VAL A 30 9.97 -5.10 -3.24
CA VAL A 30 8.76 -5.47 -2.46
C VAL A 30 8.03 -4.22 -1.96
N ALA A 31 8.77 -3.22 -1.44
CA ALA A 31 8.18 -1.97 -0.98
C ALA A 31 7.43 -1.19 -2.09
N TRP A 32 7.94 -1.21 -3.32
CA TRP A 32 7.29 -0.55 -4.45
C TRP A 32 6.01 -1.29 -4.85
N VAL A 33 6.07 -2.63 -4.96
CA VAL A 33 4.91 -3.46 -5.31
C VAL A 33 3.83 -3.34 -4.24
N THR A 34 4.18 -3.50 -2.96
CA THR A 34 3.24 -3.33 -1.84
C THR A 34 2.59 -1.94 -1.87
N ARG A 35 3.37 -0.88 -2.14
CA ARG A 35 2.82 0.48 -2.27
C ARG A 35 1.81 0.58 -3.43
N LYS A 36 2.11 -0.03 -4.57
CA LYS A 36 1.22 -0.01 -5.74
C LYS A 36 -0.10 -0.74 -5.43
N LEU A 37 -0.02 -1.95 -4.89
CA LEU A 37 -1.19 -2.75 -4.50
C LEU A 37 -2.05 -2.03 -3.44
N LEU A 38 -1.43 -1.43 -2.42
CA LEU A 38 -2.15 -0.64 -1.42
C LEU A 38 -2.88 0.55 -2.05
N ARG A 39 -2.23 1.26 -2.99
CA ARG A 39 -2.85 2.39 -3.68
C ARG A 39 -4.04 1.96 -4.52
N GLU A 40 -3.89 0.90 -5.32
CA GLU A 40 -4.95 0.36 -6.16
C GLU A 40 -6.14 -0.12 -5.31
N ALA A 41 -5.88 -0.78 -4.17
CA ALA A 41 -6.93 -1.18 -3.24
C ALA A 41 -7.67 0.01 -2.60
N LEU A 42 -6.96 1.08 -2.23
CA LEU A 42 -7.57 2.31 -1.73
C LEU A 42 -8.37 3.04 -2.80
N GLU A 43 -7.87 3.06 -4.04
CA GLU A 43 -8.55 3.66 -5.18
C GLU A 43 -9.85 2.94 -5.53
N ALA A 44 -9.81 1.60 -5.60
CA ALA A 44 -10.98 0.77 -5.81
C ALA A 44 -12.05 0.96 -4.74
N ARG A 45 -11.64 1.35 -3.52
CA ARG A 45 -12.53 1.68 -2.39
C ARG A 45 -12.91 3.16 -2.32
N GLN A 46 -12.40 4.00 -3.22
CA GLN A 46 -12.58 5.46 -3.22
C GLN A 46 -12.07 6.14 -1.93
N LEU A 47 -11.01 5.60 -1.32
CA LEU A 47 -10.44 6.04 -0.05
C LEU A 47 -9.12 6.83 -0.18
N LEU A 48 -8.66 7.12 -1.40
CA LEU A 48 -7.44 7.92 -1.61
C LEU A 48 -7.62 9.38 -1.19
N THR A 49 -8.86 9.88 -1.20
CA THR A 49 -9.21 11.16 -0.62
C THR A 49 -9.84 10.89 0.75
N PRO A 50 -9.18 11.23 1.86
CA PRO A 50 -9.82 11.11 3.16
C PRO A 50 -11.09 11.97 3.17
N PRO A 51 -12.22 11.49 3.73
CA PRO A 51 -13.39 12.34 3.92
C PRO A 51 -12.95 13.58 4.72
N GLU A 52 -13.40 14.77 4.29
CA GLU A 52 -13.14 16.01 5.02
C GLU A 52 -13.44 15.77 6.50
N LYS A 53 -12.43 16.01 7.36
CA LYS A 53 -12.64 16.01 8.80
C LYS A 53 -13.82 16.95 9.06
N LYS A 54 -14.97 16.41 9.47
CA LYS A 54 -15.97 17.24 10.15
C LYS A 54 -15.25 17.93 11.31
N PRO A 55 -15.36 19.27 11.44
CA PRO A 55 -14.87 19.91 12.65
C PRO A 55 -15.52 19.22 13.84
N ALA A 56 -14.70 18.83 14.81
CA ALA A 56 -15.19 18.33 16.07
C ALA A 56 -15.95 19.49 16.74
N ASP A 57 -17.25 19.31 16.93
CA ASP A 57 -18.09 20.17 17.79
C ASP A 57 -17.64 20.05 19.25
#